data_AF-T0R1Y7-F1
#
_entry.id   AF-T0R1Y7-F1
#
_cell.length_a   1.000
_cell.length_b   1.000
_cell.length_c   1.000
_cell.angle_alpha   90.00
_cell.angle_beta   90.00
_cell.angle_gamma   90.00
#
_symmetry.space_group_name_H-M   'P 1'
#
loop_
_entity.id
_entity.type
_entity.pdbx_description
1 polymer ?
#
loop_
_entity_poly.entity_id
_entity_poly.type
_entity_poly.pdbx_seq_one_letter_code
_entity_poly.pdbx_strand_id
1 'polypeptide(L)'
;MTTGGAVIYEYYGNLYAGAASNSLNEEWRYRTETHQIIVSSNNQCLDAYKDSASGEYRVHVYPCEDINRNQYWTIDSARQRIRHLTHPNLCLDVDPTQNNKVQVWTCYLDAPNQRIMVTEDAIKLSAFNGRYLASDQGIARFVDVWGEPIEWIVSTVDLTWRWRLQFFSSNECLDAYEPWNGGTVHTWPCDSNNGNQKWRYDPATGQLRHATHTGFCLDMSTTDFNMEFGTRPYLWERKTPANKLQVFTYESQRFEN
;
A
#
# COMPACT_ATOMS: atom_id res chain seq x y z
N MET A 1 2.61 6.73 -6.11
CA MET A 1 3.36 7.80 -5.39
C MET A 1 4.58 7.23 -4.69
N THR A 2 5.62 8.05 -4.52
CA THR A 2 6.82 7.68 -3.76
C THR A 2 6.64 7.95 -2.26
N THR A 3 7.56 7.47 -1.43
CA THR A 3 7.55 7.75 0.03
C THR A 3 7.68 9.24 0.36
N GLY A 4 8.24 10.04 -0.56
CA GLY A 4 8.35 11.49 -0.44
C GLY A 4 7.11 12.27 -0.89
N GLY A 5 6.03 11.57 -1.28
CA GLY A 5 4.79 12.20 -1.75
C GLY A 5 4.81 12.62 -3.23
N ALA A 6 5.85 12.26 -3.99
CA ALA A 6 5.89 12.53 -5.42
C ALA A 6 4.94 11.57 -6.18
N VAL A 7 4.22 12.08 -7.16
CA VAL A 7 3.43 11.27 -8.10
C VAL A 7 4.32 10.79 -9.24
N ILE A 8 3.96 9.65 -9.84
CA ILE A 8 4.59 9.17 -11.07
C ILE A 8 3.78 9.75 -12.23
N TYR A 9 4.45 10.37 -13.20
CA TYR A 9 3.78 10.97 -14.35
C TYR A 9 4.49 10.68 -15.66
N GLU A 10 3.72 10.66 -16.74
CA GLU A 10 4.18 10.52 -18.11
C GLU A 10 4.59 11.87 -18.71
N TYR A 11 5.68 11.87 -19.49
CA TYR A 11 6.12 13.01 -20.28
C TYR A 11 6.88 12.56 -21.54
N TYR A 12 6.29 12.82 -22.71
CA TYR A 12 6.80 12.43 -24.04
C TYR A 12 7.23 10.96 -24.11
N GLY A 13 6.35 10.06 -23.66
CA GLY A 13 6.56 8.61 -23.65
C GLY A 13 7.41 8.10 -22.49
N ASN A 14 8.12 8.96 -21.76
CA ASN A 14 8.94 8.57 -20.60
C ASN A 14 8.18 8.79 -19.30
N LEU A 15 8.72 8.30 -18.20
CA LEU A 15 8.15 8.43 -16.86
C LEU A 15 9.09 9.17 -15.92
N TYR A 16 8.51 9.97 -15.02
CA TYR A 16 9.23 10.77 -14.02
C TYR A 16 8.46 10.79 -12.71
N ALA A 17 9.14 11.16 -11.62
CA ALA A 17 8.50 11.43 -10.32
C ALA A 17 8.59 12.92 -9.96
N GLY A 18 7.47 13.52 -9.58
CA GLY A 18 7.40 14.95 -9.29
C GLY A 18 6.22 15.35 -8.41
N ALA A 19 6.04 16.65 -8.21
CA ALA A 19 4.88 17.19 -7.50
C ALA A 19 3.59 16.91 -8.28
N ALA A 20 2.50 16.64 -7.55
CA ALA A 20 1.19 16.48 -8.16
C ALA A 20 0.76 17.76 -8.89
N SER A 21 0.18 17.58 -10.07
CA SER A 21 -0.24 18.63 -11.00
C SER A 21 -1.71 18.53 -11.40
N ASN A 22 -2.43 17.52 -10.89
CA ASN A 22 -3.81 17.18 -11.26
C ASN A 22 -3.98 17.00 -12.78
N SER A 23 -3.00 16.35 -13.41
CA SER A 23 -2.98 16.06 -14.84
C SER A 23 -3.40 14.61 -15.11
N LEU A 24 -3.91 14.33 -16.30
CA LEU A 24 -4.13 12.94 -16.75
C LEU A 24 -2.81 12.17 -16.91
N ASN A 25 -1.67 12.87 -16.99
CA ASN A 25 -0.34 12.25 -17.10
C ASN A 25 0.09 11.54 -15.81
N GLU A 26 -0.49 11.89 -14.65
CA GLU A 26 -0.21 11.28 -13.34
C GLU A 26 -1.34 10.35 -12.87
N GLU A 27 -2.35 10.13 -13.70
CA GLU A 27 -3.45 9.22 -13.44
C GLU A 27 -3.19 7.89 -14.12
N TRP A 28 -3.24 6.80 -13.35
CA TRP A 28 -2.91 5.46 -13.78
C TRP A 28 -4.00 4.46 -13.40
N ARG A 29 -4.32 3.56 -14.32
CA ARG A 29 -5.22 2.43 -14.08
C ARG A 29 -4.47 1.12 -14.20
N TYR A 30 -4.67 0.22 -13.25
CA TYR A 30 -4.24 -1.18 -13.34
C TYR A 30 -5.40 -2.06 -13.81
N ARG A 31 -5.17 -2.90 -14.83
CA ARG A 31 -6.10 -3.97 -15.22
C ARG A 31 -5.59 -5.30 -14.68
N THR A 32 -6.33 -5.88 -13.76
CA THR A 32 -6.01 -7.16 -13.12
C THR A 32 -6.05 -8.33 -14.10
N GLU A 33 -6.90 -8.28 -15.12
CA GLU A 33 -7.08 -9.37 -16.08
C GLU A 33 -5.91 -9.48 -17.08
N THR A 34 -5.29 -8.35 -17.40
CA THR A 34 -4.18 -8.27 -18.37
C THR A 34 -2.84 -7.91 -17.74
N HIS A 35 -2.81 -7.67 -16.42
CA HIS A 35 -1.65 -7.18 -15.67
C HIS A 35 -1.02 -5.88 -16.21
N GLN A 36 -1.79 -5.06 -16.93
CA GLN A 36 -1.29 -3.83 -17.54
C GLN A 36 -1.54 -2.61 -16.64
N ILE A 37 -0.54 -1.72 -16.57
CA ILE A 37 -0.64 -0.38 -15.97
C ILE A 37 -0.78 0.63 -17.11
N ILE A 38 -1.82 1.45 -17.10
CA ILE A 38 -2.20 2.32 -18.21
C ILE A 38 -2.28 3.76 -17.74
N VAL A 39 -1.64 4.68 -18.46
CA VAL A 39 -1.76 6.12 -18.19
C VAL A 39 -3.04 6.68 -18.81
N SER A 40 -3.78 7.52 -18.08
CA SER A 40 -5.04 8.08 -18.56
C SER A 40 -4.86 9.14 -19.65
N SER A 41 -3.69 9.78 -19.75
CA SER A 41 -3.42 10.87 -20.72
C SER A 41 -3.55 10.44 -22.18
N ASN A 42 -3.06 9.24 -22.51
CA ASN A 42 -3.02 8.74 -23.89
C ASN A 42 -3.42 7.26 -24.00
N ASN A 43 -3.87 6.63 -22.91
CA ASN A 43 -4.29 5.23 -22.83
C ASN A 43 -3.21 4.21 -23.23
N GLN A 44 -1.93 4.58 -23.12
CA GLN A 44 -0.80 3.68 -23.36
C GLN A 44 -0.41 2.90 -22.10
N CYS A 45 0.16 1.72 -22.31
CA CYS A 45 0.58 0.79 -21.29
C CYS A 45 2.04 1.04 -20.90
N LEU A 46 2.33 0.92 -19.61
CA LEU A 46 3.69 0.83 -19.11
C LEU A 46 4.38 -0.40 -19.70
N ASP A 47 5.52 -0.20 -20.35
CA ASP A 47 6.20 -1.23 -21.14
C ASP A 47 7.69 -1.23 -20.79
N ALA A 48 8.23 -2.39 -20.39
CA ALA A 48 9.66 -2.57 -20.17
C ALA A 48 10.30 -3.30 -21.34
N TYR A 49 11.02 -2.56 -22.17
CA TYR A 49 11.65 -3.10 -23.38
C TYR A 49 13.16 -3.23 -23.21
N LYS A 50 13.76 -4.12 -24.01
CA LYS A 50 15.22 -4.20 -24.14
C LYS A 50 15.66 -3.24 -25.23
N ASP A 51 16.39 -2.21 -24.86
CA ASP A 51 16.94 -1.23 -25.79
C ASP A 51 17.98 -1.89 -26.69
N SER A 52 17.81 -1.79 -28.01
CA SER A 52 18.67 -2.48 -28.97
C SER A 52 20.07 -1.88 -29.08
N ALA A 53 20.22 -0.59 -28.74
CA ALA A 53 21.50 0.11 -28.82
C ALA A 53 22.41 -0.18 -27.62
N SER A 54 21.85 -0.11 -26.40
CA SER A 54 22.59 -0.36 -25.15
C SER A 54 22.53 -1.82 -24.69
N GLY A 55 21.51 -2.57 -25.10
CA GLY A 55 21.22 -3.92 -24.59
C GLY A 55 20.58 -3.93 -23.20
N GLU A 56 20.32 -2.76 -22.61
CA GLU A 56 19.76 -2.59 -21.27
C GLU A 56 18.22 -2.62 -21.30
N TYR A 57 17.60 -2.97 -20.18
CA TYR A 57 16.17 -2.81 -20.02
C TYR A 57 15.83 -1.34 -19.71
N ARG A 58 14.82 -0.82 -20.39
CA ARG A 58 14.28 0.53 -20.20
C ARG A 58 12.77 0.47 -20.02
N VAL A 59 12.18 1.58 -19.59
CA VAL A 59 10.73 1.71 -19.42
C VAL A 59 10.22 2.97 -20.10
N HIS A 60 9.05 2.83 -20.71
CA HIS A 60 8.29 3.90 -21.37
C HIS A 60 6.81 3.56 -21.33
N VAL A 61 5.97 4.43 -21.88
CA VAL A 61 4.61 4.04 -22.27
C VAL A 61 4.56 3.68 -23.76
N TYR A 62 3.78 2.66 -24.09
CA TYR A 62 3.65 2.12 -25.45
C TYR A 62 2.20 1.69 -25.72
N PRO A 63 1.72 1.63 -26.98
CA PRO A 63 0.40 1.09 -27.28
C PRO A 63 0.14 -0.24 -26.56
N CYS A 64 -1.03 -0.34 -25.93
CA CYS A 64 -1.40 -1.54 -25.18
C CYS A 64 -1.63 -2.73 -26.11
N GLU A 65 -0.97 -3.84 -25.80
CA GLU A 65 -1.07 -5.08 -26.55
C GLU A 65 -1.21 -6.25 -25.58
N ASP A 66 -2.36 -6.93 -25.58
CA ASP A 66 -2.68 -7.97 -24.60
C ASP A 66 -1.72 -9.16 -24.64
N ILE A 67 -1.02 -9.39 -25.74
CA ILE A 67 -0.02 -10.47 -25.89
C ILE A 67 1.41 -10.03 -25.54
N ASN A 68 1.65 -8.71 -25.40
CA ASN A 68 2.98 -8.17 -25.16
C ASN A 68 3.33 -8.32 -23.68
N ARG A 69 4.06 -9.40 -23.37
CA ARG A 69 4.51 -9.72 -22.01
C ARG A 69 5.47 -8.71 -21.38
N ASN A 70 5.98 -7.74 -22.13
CA ASN A 70 6.76 -6.61 -21.60
C ASN A 70 5.88 -5.56 -20.89
N GLN A 71 4.57 -5.65 -21.04
CA GLN A 71 3.58 -4.74 -20.44
C GLN A 71 2.92 -5.31 -19.19
N TYR A 72 3.37 -6.48 -18.74
CA TYR A 72 2.78 -7.16 -17.60
C TYR A 72 3.52 -6.81 -16.31
N TRP A 73 2.78 -6.35 -15.33
CA TRP A 73 3.28 -5.87 -14.05
C TRP A 73 2.53 -6.49 -12.88
N THR A 74 3.24 -6.74 -11.80
CA THR A 74 2.72 -7.08 -10.48
C THR A 74 2.80 -5.85 -9.58
N ILE A 75 1.69 -5.50 -8.94
CA ILE A 75 1.67 -4.50 -7.88
C ILE A 75 1.75 -5.24 -6.53
N ASP A 76 2.88 -5.13 -5.85
CA ASP A 76 3.11 -5.63 -4.49
C ASP A 76 2.86 -4.45 -3.54
N SER A 77 1.59 -4.18 -3.24
CA SER A 77 1.18 -3.02 -2.44
C SER A 77 1.67 -3.12 -1.00
N ALA A 78 1.72 -4.34 -0.45
CA ALA A 78 2.27 -4.62 0.87
C ALA A 78 3.73 -4.11 0.98
N ARG A 79 4.58 -4.50 0.03
CA ARG A 79 6.01 -4.07 0.00
C ARG A 79 6.25 -2.77 -0.75
N GLN A 80 5.19 -2.14 -1.25
CA GLN A 80 5.22 -0.87 -1.95
C GLN A 80 6.09 -0.92 -3.22
N ARG A 81 5.95 -1.98 -4.02
CA ARG A 81 6.77 -2.20 -5.22
C ARG A 81 5.91 -2.49 -6.44
N ILE A 82 6.37 -2.02 -7.60
CA ILE A 82 5.82 -2.38 -8.91
C ILE A 82 6.90 -3.18 -9.63
N ARG A 83 6.63 -4.47 -9.84
CA ARG A 83 7.57 -5.43 -10.42
C ARG A 83 7.10 -5.86 -11.79
N HIS A 84 8.04 -6.09 -12.69
CA HIS A 84 7.71 -6.70 -13.96
C HIS A 84 7.29 -8.17 -13.74
N LEU A 85 6.20 -8.61 -14.36
CA LEU A 85 5.66 -9.96 -14.16
C LEU A 85 6.55 -11.03 -14.82
N THR A 86 6.96 -10.82 -16.07
CA THR A 86 7.81 -11.76 -16.83
C THR A 86 9.27 -11.80 -16.39
N HIS A 87 9.82 -10.67 -15.93
CA HIS A 87 11.18 -10.51 -15.46
C HIS A 87 11.14 -10.08 -13.98
N PRO A 88 10.86 -11.00 -13.03
CA PRO A 88 10.50 -10.66 -11.65
C PRO A 88 11.59 -9.96 -10.84
N ASN A 89 12.82 -9.92 -11.36
CA ASN A 89 13.95 -9.17 -10.82
C ASN A 89 13.98 -7.70 -11.29
N LEU A 90 13.09 -7.26 -12.18
CA LEU A 90 12.97 -5.86 -12.60
C LEU A 90 11.87 -5.16 -11.82
N CYS A 91 12.22 -4.06 -11.15
CA CYS A 91 11.34 -3.19 -10.40
C CYS A 91 11.34 -1.79 -11.01
N LEU A 92 10.22 -1.08 -10.93
CA LEU A 92 10.24 0.36 -11.16
C LEU A 92 11.13 1.04 -10.11
N ASP A 93 11.94 1.97 -10.57
CA ASP A 93 12.98 2.65 -9.80
C ASP A 93 12.99 4.12 -10.20
N VAL A 94 12.87 5.02 -9.21
CA VAL A 94 13.01 6.46 -9.44
C VAL A 94 14.48 6.82 -9.33
N ASP A 95 15.13 7.24 -10.41
CA ASP A 95 16.53 7.63 -10.40
C ASP A 95 16.70 9.10 -10.01
N PRO A 96 17.11 9.42 -8.76
CA PRO A 96 17.29 10.80 -8.34
C PRO A 96 18.45 11.50 -9.07
N THR A 97 19.38 10.74 -9.65
CA THR A 97 20.54 11.30 -10.38
C THR A 97 20.18 11.72 -11.81
N GLN A 98 19.03 11.28 -12.31
CA GLN A 98 18.52 11.62 -13.64
C GLN A 98 17.24 12.45 -13.57
N ASN A 99 17.22 13.47 -12.70
CA ASN A 99 16.06 14.33 -12.53
C ASN A 99 14.77 13.54 -12.20
N ASN A 100 14.89 12.56 -11.30
CA ASN A 100 13.81 11.66 -10.90
C ASN A 100 13.16 10.90 -12.08
N LYS A 101 13.91 10.61 -13.14
CA LYS A 101 13.44 9.74 -14.22
C LYS A 101 13.14 8.36 -13.65
N VAL A 102 11.99 7.81 -14.02
CA VAL A 102 11.64 6.44 -13.67
C VAL A 102 12.26 5.50 -14.67
N GLN A 103 12.94 4.47 -14.16
CA GLN A 103 13.57 3.40 -14.92
C GLN A 103 13.12 2.03 -14.39
N VAL A 104 13.63 0.97 -15.00
CA VAL A 104 13.61 -0.37 -14.41
C VAL A 104 14.99 -0.72 -13.89
N TRP A 105 15.06 -1.32 -12.70
CA TRP A 105 16.31 -1.74 -12.10
C TRP A 105 16.15 -3.08 -11.37
N THR A 106 17.28 -3.67 -10.97
CA THR A 106 17.27 -4.87 -10.11
C THR A 106 16.46 -4.60 -8.85
N CYS A 107 15.48 -5.46 -8.55
CA CYS A 107 14.67 -5.37 -7.35
C CYS A 107 15.52 -5.60 -6.10
N TYR A 108 15.48 -4.64 -5.17
CA TYR A 108 16.08 -4.78 -3.85
C TYR A 108 15.00 -4.81 -2.75
N LEU A 109 15.34 -5.39 -1.60
CA LEU A 109 14.44 -5.41 -0.43
C LEU A 109 14.37 -4.02 0.23
N ASP A 110 15.52 -3.37 0.38
CA ASP A 110 15.65 -2.06 1.04
C ASP A 110 16.14 -0.98 0.07
N ALA A 111 15.35 -0.70 -0.96
CA ALA A 111 15.60 0.41 -1.90
C ALA A 111 14.48 1.47 -1.79
N PRO A 112 14.71 2.58 -1.06
CA PRO A 112 13.70 3.64 -0.91
C PRO A 112 13.21 4.22 -2.24
N ASN A 113 14.07 4.28 -3.25
CA ASN A 113 13.76 4.77 -4.58
C ASN A 113 12.94 3.77 -5.43
N GLN A 114 12.79 2.53 -4.97
CA GLN A 114 11.89 1.51 -5.56
C GLN A 114 10.56 1.41 -4.80
N ARG A 115 10.35 2.22 -3.76
CA ARG A 115 9.09 2.27 -3.01
C ARG A 115 8.09 3.15 -3.74
N ILE A 116 7.36 2.53 -4.66
CA ILE A 116 6.29 3.15 -5.44
C ILE A 116 4.96 2.51 -5.04
N MET A 117 4.11 3.32 -4.43
CA MET A 117 2.83 2.93 -3.85
C MET A 117 1.67 3.27 -4.77
N VAL A 118 0.64 2.44 -4.77
CA VAL A 118 -0.71 2.83 -5.22
C VAL A 118 -1.28 3.89 -4.26
N THR A 119 -2.15 4.76 -4.76
CA THR A 119 -2.79 5.79 -3.94
C THR A 119 -3.78 5.19 -2.95
N GLU A 120 -4.53 4.18 -3.38
CA GLU A 120 -5.47 3.43 -2.55
C GLU A 120 -5.40 1.92 -2.83
N ASP A 121 -5.55 1.12 -1.78
CA ASP A 121 -5.74 -0.33 -1.85
C ASP A 121 -6.87 -0.76 -0.91
N ALA A 122 -7.57 -1.85 -1.25
CA ALA A 122 -8.53 -2.51 -0.36
C ALA A 122 -7.89 -3.78 0.18
N ILE A 123 -7.78 -3.91 1.50
CA ILE A 123 -6.95 -4.95 2.13
C ILE A 123 -7.63 -5.64 3.30
N LYS A 124 -7.11 -6.82 3.63
CA LYS A 124 -7.29 -7.46 4.93
C LYS A 124 -5.99 -7.33 5.74
N LEU A 125 -6.14 -7.11 7.04
CA LEU A 125 -5.02 -7.09 7.98
C LEU A 125 -5.21 -8.23 8.98
N SER A 126 -4.42 -9.28 8.86
CA SER A 126 -4.46 -10.44 9.76
C SER A 126 -3.31 -10.40 10.76
N ALA A 127 -3.54 -10.97 11.94
CA ALA A 127 -2.53 -11.07 12.98
C ALA A 127 -2.00 -12.50 13.12
N PHE A 128 -0.99 -12.70 13.99
CA PHE A 128 -0.28 -13.97 14.16
C PHE A 128 -1.19 -15.18 14.51
N ASN A 129 -2.39 -14.94 15.05
CA ASN A 129 -3.35 -15.97 15.44
C ASN A 129 -4.47 -16.18 14.41
N GLY A 130 -4.34 -15.64 13.20
CA GLY A 130 -5.33 -15.80 12.12
C GLY A 130 -6.57 -14.90 12.22
N ARG A 131 -6.64 -14.05 13.26
CA ARG A 131 -7.71 -13.07 13.41
C ARG A 131 -7.46 -11.84 12.55
N TYR A 132 -8.54 -11.23 12.08
CA TYR A 132 -8.50 -10.03 11.25
C TYR A 132 -8.90 -8.80 12.02
N LEU A 133 -8.24 -7.68 11.75
CA LEU A 133 -8.71 -6.37 12.21
C LEU A 133 -10.01 -6.03 11.47
N ALA A 134 -11.09 -5.87 12.23
CA ALA A 134 -12.39 -5.44 11.72
C ALA A 134 -12.94 -4.32 12.61
N SER A 135 -13.95 -3.61 12.11
CA SER A 135 -14.74 -2.69 12.93
C SER A 135 -16.22 -3.01 12.86
N ASP A 136 -16.92 -2.83 13.98
CA ASP A 136 -18.38 -2.86 14.04
C ASP A 136 -18.87 -1.74 14.95
N GLN A 137 -19.72 -0.87 14.42
CA GLN A 137 -20.30 0.29 15.13
C GLN A 137 -19.25 1.13 15.88
N GLY A 138 -18.14 1.49 15.23
CA GLY A 138 -17.06 2.28 15.84
C GLY A 138 -16.04 1.46 16.64
N ILE A 139 -16.28 0.16 16.85
CA ILE A 139 -15.44 -0.68 17.70
C ILE A 139 -14.49 -1.53 16.86
N ALA A 140 -13.21 -1.13 16.82
CA ALA A 140 -12.16 -1.94 16.23
C ALA A 140 -11.85 -3.17 17.11
N ARG A 141 -11.76 -4.37 16.50
CA ARG A 141 -11.41 -5.63 17.16
C ARG A 141 -10.66 -6.56 16.21
N PHE A 142 -9.81 -7.42 16.77
CA PHE A 142 -9.30 -8.59 16.06
C PHE A 142 -10.25 -9.77 16.29
N VAL A 143 -10.92 -10.22 15.24
CA VAL A 143 -11.97 -11.24 15.28
C VAL A 143 -11.69 -12.35 14.27
N ASP A 144 -12.29 -13.51 14.52
CA ASP A 144 -12.37 -14.57 13.50
C ASP A 144 -13.48 -14.19 12.53
N VAL A 145 -13.20 -14.21 11.23
CA VAL A 145 -14.16 -13.82 10.21
C VAL A 145 -14.33 -14.96 9.22
N TRP A 146 -15.57 -15.41 9.05
CA TRP A 146 -15.95 -16.45 8.09
C TRP A 146 -16.85 -15.85 7.02
N GLY A 147 -16.43 -15.89 5.75
CA GLY A 147 -17.29 -15.59 4.59
C GLY A 147 -17.60 -14.11 4.34
N GLU A 148 -17.31 -13.19 5.26
CA GLU A 148 -17.62 -11.77 5.08
C GLU A 148 -16.48 -11.01 4.35
N PRO A 149 -16.81 -10.13 3.37
CA PRO A 149 -15.84 -9.30 2.68
C PRO A 149 -15.47 -8.10 3.55
N ILE A 150 -14.69 -8.36 4.60
CA ILE A 150 -14.09 -7.30 5.41
C ILE A 150 -12.91 -6.67 4.64
N GLU A 151 -12.92 -5.36 4.48
CA GLU A 151 -11.81 -4.64 3.86
C GLU A 151 -11.53 -3.29 4.54
N TRP A 152 -10.25 -2.94 4.61
CA TRP A 152 -9.81 -1.58 4.90
C TRP A 152 -9.40 -0.93 3.60
N ILE A 153 -9.91 0.27 3.34
CA ILE A 153 -9.38 1.12 2.27
C ILE A 153 -8.20 1.91 2.83
N VAL A 154 -7.01 1.55 2.40
CA VAL A 154 -5.75 2.17 2.83
C VAL A 154 -5.36 3.22 1.81
N SER A 155 -5.28 4.48 2.25
CA SER A 155 -4.84 5.60 1.42
C SER A 155 -3.41 5.98 1.77
N THR A 156 -2.52 5.99 0.77
CA THR A 156 -1.13 6.42 0.93
C THR A 156 -0.95 7.93 0.80
N VAL A 157 -2.00 8.64 0.39
CA VAL A 157 -2.02 10.11 0.25
C VAL A 157 -2.21 10.78 1.60
N ASP A 158 -3.28 10.41 2.30
CA ASP A 158 -3.66 11.00 3.59
C ASP A 158 -3.38 10.08 4.79
N LEU A 159 -2.77 8.91 4.54
CA LEU A 159 -2.36 7.91 5.53
C LEU A 159 -3.49 7.33 6.37
N THR A 160 -4.73 7.41 5.87
CA THR A 160 -5.89 6.87 6.57
C THR A 160 -6.15 5.42 6.21
N TRP A 161 -6.67 4.68 7.19
CA TRP A 161 -7.18 3.31 7.04
C TRP A 161 -8.67 3.37 7.29
N ARG A 162 -9.47 3.33 6.22
CA ARG A 162 -10.92 3.55 6.28
C ARG A 162 -11.66 2.22 6.31
N TRP A 163 -12.54 2.06 7.28
CA TRP A 163 -13.33 0.85 7.41
C TRP A 163 -14.36 0.76 6.29
N ARG A 164 -14.41 -0.37 5.60
CA ARG A 164 -15.40 -0.62 4.55
C ARG A 164 -15.89 -2.06 4.57
N LEU A 165 -17.20 -2.20 4.38
CA LEU A 165 -17.80 -3.47 3.99
C LEU A 165 -18.21 -3.35 2.52
N GLN A 166 -18.12 -4.45 1.77
CA GLN A 166 -18.41 -4.46 0.33
C GLN A 166 -19.77 -3.83 -0.03
N PHE A 167 -20.76 -3.91 0.88
CA PHE A 167 -22.12 -3.40 0.71
C PHE A 167 -22.44 -2.13 1.52
N PHE A 168 -21.52 -1.65 2.35
CA PHE A 168 -21.70 -0.44 3.17
C PHE A 168 -20.39 0.33 3.29
N SER A 169 -20.39 1.58 2.83
CA SER A 169 -19.29 2.51 3.08
C SER A 169 -19.50 3.22 4.41
N SER A 170 -18.60 2.98 5.36
CA SER A 170 -18.43 3.88 6.49
C SER A 170 -17.46 4.99 6.10
N ASN A 171 -17.66 6.21 6.60
CA ASN A 171 -16.62 7.25 6.55
C ASN A 171 -15.82 7.24 7.85
N GLU A 172 -15.49 6.05 8.37
CA GLU A 172 -14.75 5.91 9.62
C GLU A 172 -13.32 5.44 9.36
N CYS A 173 -12.39 6.04 10.09
CA CYS A 173 -10.96 5.81 10.01
C CYS A 173 -10.46 5.18 11.31
N LEU A 174 -9.44 4.32 11.20
CA LEU A 174 -8.72 3.80 12.36
C LEU A 174 -8.10 4.96 13.15
N ASP A 175 -8.45 5.10 14.42
CA ASP A 175 -8.16 6.26 15.25
C ASP A 175 -7.55 5.85 16.59
N ALA A 176 -6.43 6.47 16.96
CA ALA A 176 -5.73 6.29 18.23
C ALA A 176 -5.57 7.62 18.99
N TYR A 177 -6.68 8.22 19.44
CA TYR A 177 -6.66 9.50 20.16
C TYR A 177 -5.91 9.51 21.52
N GLU A 178 -5.51 8.34 22.03
CA GLU A 178 -4.81 8.17 23.31
C GLU A 178 -3.34 7.78 23.09
N PRO A 179 -2.40 8.74 22.99
CA PRO A 179 -1.00 8.49 22.61
C PRO A 179 -0.13 7.96 23.77
N TRP A 180 -0.56 6.87 24.42
CA TRP A 180 0.17 6.18 25.49
C TRP A 180 -0.02 4.67 25.42
N ASN A 181 0.81 3.92 26.15
CA ASN A 181 0.71 2.46 26.22
C ASN A 181 -0.65 2.01 26.74
N GLY A 182 -1.37 1.22 25.93
CA GLY A 182 -2.72 0.75 26.22
C GLY A 182 -3.82 1.71 25.78
N GLY A 183 -3.47 2.83 25.13
CA GLY A 183 -4.41 3.79 24.58
C GLY A 183 -5.34 3.17 23.56
N THR A 184 -6.61 3.58 23.59
CA THR A 184 -7.68 2.98 22.79
C THR A 184 -7.45 3.20 21.30
N VAL A 185 -7.61 2.13 20.52
CA VAL A 185 -7.74 2.19 19.07
C VAL A 185 -9.16 1.80 18.68
N HIS A 186 -9.81 2.62 17.89
CA HIS A 186 -11.21 2.46 17.48
C HIS A 186 -11.41 2.98 16.05
N THR A 187 -12.66 3.02 15.55
CA THR A 187 -12.97 3.77 14.33
C THR A 187 -13.79 5.02 14.64
N TRP A 188 -13.44 6.12 13.98
CA TRP A 188 -14.07 7.43 14.16
C TRP A 188 -14.24 8.11 12.80
N PRO A 189 -15.21 9.03 12.62
CA PRO A 189 -15.31 9.79 11.37
C PRO A 189 -13.96 10.30 10.86
N CYS A 190 -13.69 10.03 9.58
CA CYS A 190 -12.45 10.38 8.93
C CYS A 190 -12.29 11.90 8.85
N ASP A 191 -11.14 12.39 9.30
CA ASP A 191 -10.69 13.77 9.14
C ASP A 191 -9.24 13.77 8.61
N SER A 192 -9.04 14.38 7.45
CA SER A 192 -7.74 14.45 6.79
C SER A 192 -6.71 15.23 7.61
N ASN A 193 -7.13 16.13 8.50
CA ASN A 193 -6.26 16.92 9.38
C ASN A 193 -6.01 16.23 10.73
N ASN A 194 -6.76 15.18 11.05
CA ASN A 194 -6.66 14.56 12.37
C ASN A 194 -5.43 13.65 12.45
N GLY A 195 -4.46 14.07 13.25
CA GLY A 195 -3.18 13.40 13.39
C GLY A 195 -3.29 11.99 13.95
N ASN A 196 -4.28 11.69 14.79
CA ASN A 196 -4.47 10.39 15.44
C ASN A 196 -5.03 9.29 14.49
N GLN A 197 -5.35 9.63 13.23
CA GLN A 197 -5.90 8.71 12.22
C GLN A 197 -4.87 8.30 11.16
N LYS A 198 -3.59 8.61 11.40
CA LYS A 198 -2.53 8.50 10.41
C LYS A 198 -1.67 7.28 10.70
N TRP A 199 -1.64 6.33 9.77
CA TRP A 199 -0.97 5.05 9.93
C TRP A 199 -0.12 4.69 8.71
N ARG A 200 0.99 3.98 8.95
CA ARG A 200 1.88 3.45 7.91
C ARG A 200 2.22 2.01 8.21
N TYR A 201 1.94 1.11 7.27
CA TYR A 201 2.41 -0.27 7.35
C TYR A 201 3.90 -0.32 6.95
N ASP A 202 4.72 -0.97 7.76
CA ASP A 202 6.11 -1.26 7.42
C ASP A 202 6.26 -2.75 7.03
N PRO A 203 6.39 -3.07 5.73
CA PRO A 203 6.51 -4.45 5.25
C PRO A 203 7.76 -5.18 5.74
N ALA A 204 8.83 -4.48 6.11
CA ALA A 204 10.04 -5.12 6.61
C ALA A 204 9.85 -5.69 8.02
N THR A 205 8.91 -5.14 8.78
CA THR A 205 8.65 -5.56 10.18
C THR A 205 7.24 -6.12 10.39
N GLY A 206 6.33 -5.94 9.43
CA GLY A 206 4.90 -6.25 9.58
C GLY A 206 4.17 -5.32 10.55
N GLN A 207 4.81 -4.25 11.03
CA GLN A 207 4.21 -3.34 12.00
C GLN A 207 3.32 -2.30 11.32
N LEU A 208 2.10 -2.12 11.84
CA LEU A 208 1.30 -0.93 11.54
C LEU A 208 1.70 0.19 12.50
N ARG A 209 2.54 1.11 12.01
CA ARG A 209 3.09 2.21 12.78
C ARG A 209 2.16 3.41 12.75
N HIS A 210 2.02 4.08 13.88
CA HIS A 210 1.35 5.36 13.91
C HIS A 210 2.26 6.43 13.29
N ALA A 211 1.72 7.25 12.40
CA ALA A 211 2.50 8.18 11.58
C ALA A 211 2.83 9.51 12.31
N THR A 212 1.98 9.96 13.24
CA THR A 212 2.19 11.19 14.04
C THR A 212 2.64 10.90 15.47
N HIS A 213 1.97 9.99 16.20
CA HIS A 213 2.44 9.40 17.46
C HIS A 213 3.68 8.53 17.24
N THR A 214 4.80 9.20 16.98
CA THR A 214 6.07 8.58 16.62
C THR A 214 6.54 7.65 17.73
N GLY A 215 6.91 6.43 17.36
CA GLY A 215 7.33 5.41 18.32
C GLY A 215 6.20 4.53 18.84
N PHE A 216 4.97 4.67 18.34
CA PHE A 216 3.86 3.77 18.65
C PHE A 216 3.44 2.91 17.45
N CYS A 217 2.91 1.72 17.75
CA CYS A 217 2.34 0.77 16.79
C CYS A 217 0.96 0.31 17.25
N LEU A 218 0.17 -0.20 16.30
CA LEU A 218 -0.96 -1.07 16.60
C LEU A 218 -0.46 -2.33 17.29
N ASP A 219 -1.14 -2.76 18.34
CA ASP A 219 -0.78 -3.93 19.14
C ASP A 219 -2.03 -4.72 19.54
N MET A 220 -1.94 -6.04 19.43
CA MET A 220 -2.95 -6.94 19.96
C MET A 220 -2.83 -7.02 21.46
N SER A 221 -3.84 -6.53 22.18
CA SER A 221 -3.80 -6.40 23.64
C SER A 221 -3.53 -7.66 24.46
N THR A 222 -3.57 -8.83 23.83
CA THR A 222 -3.34 -10.11 24.44
C THR A 222 -2.96 -11.16 23.40
N THR A 223 -2.30 -12.22 23.86
CA THR A 223 -2.10 -13.44 23.06
C THR A 223 -3.25 -14.43 23.17
N ASP A 224 -4.23 -14.16 24.03
CA ASP A 224 -5.33 -15.09 24.31
C ASP A 224 -6.25 -15.23 23.10
N PHE A 225 -6.28 -16.44 22.54
CA PHE A 225 -7.12 -16.79 21.39
C PHE A 225 -8.53 -17.20 21.81
N ASN A 226 -8.83 -17.37 23.10
CA ASN A 226 -10.13 -17.80 23.60
C ASN A 226 -11.10 -16.64 23.89
N MET A 227 -10.77 -15.41 23.47
CA MET A 227 -11.72 -14.30 23.57
C MET A 227 -12.84 -14.51 22.55
N GLU A 228 -13.99 -14.96 23.05
CA GLU A 228 -15.21 -15.28 22.29
C GLU A 228 -15.64 -14.13 21.36
N PHE A 229 -15.45 -12.87 21.79
CA PHE A 229 -15.80 -11.67 21.03
C PHE A 229 -14.61 -10.97 20.36
N GLY A 230 -13.44 -11.63 20.32
CA GLY A 230 -12.20 -11.06 19.79
C GLY A 230 -11.44 -10.17 20.78
N THR A 231 -10.25 -9.74 20.36
CA THR A 231 -9.33 -8.96 21.20
C THR A 231 -9.30 -7.51 20.75
N ARG A 232 -9.38 -6.56 21.68
CA ARG A 232 -9.31 -5.13 21.36
C ARG A 232 -7.89 -4.73 20.92
N PRO A 233 -7.71 -3.97 19.83
CA PRO A 233 -6.44 -3.33 19.54
C PRO A 233 -6.17 -2.19 20.54
N TYR A 234 -4.90 -1.91 20.82
CA TYR A 234 -4.52 -0.66 21.45
C TYR A 234 -3.27 -0.09 20.78
N LEU A 235 -2.94 1.14 21.17
CA LEU A 235 -1.68 1.77 20.86
C LEU A 235 -0.63 1.34 21.89
N TRP A 236 0.56 0.95 21.43
CA TRP A 236 1.66 0.58 22.30
C TRP A 236 3.01 0.99 21.73
N GLU A 237 3.98 1.26 22.59
CA GLU A 237 5.34 1.58 22.18
C GLU A 237 5.88 0.53 21.20
N ARG A 238 6.51 1.01 20.14
CA ARG A 238 7.04 0.18 19.07
C ARG A 238 8.12 -0.72 19.62
N LYS A 239 7.93 -2.03 19.48
CA LYS A 239 8.95 -3.03 19.82
C LYS A 239 9.92 -3.20 18.65
N THR A 240 11.21 -3.24 18.98
CA THR A 240 12.32 -3.50 18.05
C THR A 240 13.31 -4.48 18.70
N PRO A 241 13.36 -5.77 18.30
CA PRO A 241 12.55 -6.39 17.24
C PRO A 241 11.05 -6.39 17.59
N ALA A 242 10.21 -6.44 16.56
CA ALA A 242 8.76 -6.51 16.74
C ALA A 242 8.39 -7.81 17.48
N ASN A 243 7.49 -7.72 18.45
CA ASN A 243 6.90 -8.90 19.08
C ASN A 243 5.74 -9.41 18.21
N LYS A 244 5.26 -10.63 18.46
CA LYS A 244 4.15 -11.20 17.68
C LYS A 244 2.82 -10.42 17.77
N LEU A 245 2.63 -9.59 18.80
CA LEU A 245 1.42 -8.78 19.00
C LEU A 245 1.39 -7.53 18.12
N GLN A 246 2.55 -7.09 17.61
CA GLN A 246 2.70 -5.92 16.73
C GLN A 246 3.02 -6.31 15.27
N VAL A 247 2.96 -7.60 14.94
CA VAL A 247 3.25 -8.08 13.58
C VAL A 247 1.95 -8.52 12.92
N PHE A 248 1.69 -7.94 11.76
CA PHE A 248 0.48 -8.16 10.98
C PHE A 248 0.82 -8.47 9.52
N THR A 249 -0.03 -9.28 8.90
CA THR A 249 0.02 -9.57 7.46
C THR A 249 -0.93 -8.62 6.75
N TYR A 250 -0.39 -7.88 5.78
CA TYR A 250 -1.15 -7.02 4.87
C TYR A 250 -1.47 -7.83 3.62
N GLU A 251 -2.75 -8.04 3.32
CA GLU A 251 -3.22 -8.87 2.21
C GLU A 251 -4.06 -8.01 1.25
N SER A 252 -3.51 -7.68 0.08
CA SER A 252 -4.25 -6.92 -0.93
C SER A 252 -5.42 -7.73 -1.46
N GLN A 253 -6.60 -7.12 -1.54
CA GLN A 253 -7.78 -7.73 -2.18
C GLN A 253 -7.93 -7.28 -3.65
N ARG A 254 -7.10 -6.33 -4.12
CA ARG A 254 -7.16 -5.78 -5.48
C ARG A 254 -6.02 -6.24 -6.38
N PHE A 255 -4.82 -6.38 -5.83
CA PHE A 255 -3.60 -6.47 -6.65
C PHE A 255 -2.88 -7.81 -6.57
N GLU A 256 -3.17 -8.62 -5.56
CA GLU A 256 -2.58 -9.95 -5.39
C GLU A 256 -3.61 -11.02 -5.78
N ASN A 257 -3.40 -11.65 -6.95
CA ASN A 257 -4.01 -12.90 -7.40
C ASN A 257 -2.89 -13.84 -7.87
#